data_AF-A0AA37EKV8-F1
#
_entry.id   AF-A0AA37EKV8-F1
#
_cell.length_a   1.000
_cell.length_b   1.000
_cell.length_c   1.000
_cell.angle_alpha   90.00
_cell.angle_beta   90.00
_cell.angle_gamma   90.00
#
_symmetry.space_group_name_H-M   'P 1'
#
loop_
_entity.id
_entity.type
_entity.pdbx_description
1 polymer ?
#
loop_
_entity_poly.entity_id
_entity_poly.type
_entity_poly.pdbx_seq_one_letter_code
_entity_poly.pdbx_strand_id
1 'polypeptide(L)' 'MRLVLSSLIVMAGFLSGQAAAAPEQAPHADIRDSGFVYCVSGQVNTFNPQKTSSGLIVDTLAAQLYDRLLDVDPYTYRL' A
#
# COMPACT_ATOMS: atom_id res chain seq x y z
N MET A 1 11.88 35.31 -45.38
CA MET A 1 12.11 33.87 -45.09
C MET A 1 12.49 33.61 -43.63
N ARG A 2 13.42 34.39 -43.03
CA ARG A 2 13.80 34.23 -41.60
C ARG A 2 12.64 34.42 -40.61
N LEU A 3 11.76 35.41 -40.84
CA LEU A 3 10.63 35.69 -39.94
C LEU A 3 9.57 34.58 -39.92
N VAL A 4 9.32 33.95 -41.09
CA VAL A 4 8.36 32.85 -41.24
C VAL A 4 8.86 31.60 -40.52
N LEU A 5 10.17 31.32 -40.62
CA LEU A 5 10.80 30.18 -39.96
C LEU A 5 10.76 30.32 -38.43
N SER A 6 10.96 31.54 -37.90
CA SER A 6 10.85 31.81 -36.46
C SER A 6 9.42 31.60 -35.92
N SER A 7 8.39 32.03 -36.65
CA SER A 7 7.00 31.80 -36.23
C SER A 7 6.59 30.32 -36.22
N LEU A 8 7.10 29.52 -37.16
CA LEU A 8 6.85 28.07 -37.18
C LEU A 8 7.47 27.35 -35.98
N ILE A 9 8.66 27.76 -35.54
CA ILE A 9 9.35 27.15 -34.39
C ILE A 9 8.59 27.45 -33.08
N VAL A 10 8.07 28.67 -32.91
CA VAL A 10 7.29 29.05 -31.71
C VAL A 10 5.99 28.26 -31.63
N MET A 11 5.30 28.05 -32.76
CA MET A 11 4.03 27.32 -32.78
C MET A 11 4.21 25.82 -32.51
N ALA A 12 5.33 25.22 -32.95
CA ALA A 12 5.66 23.82 -32.63
C ALA A 12 6.01 23.61 -31.14
N GLY A 13 6.61 24.62 -30.48
CA GLY A 13 6.93 24.57 -29.06
C GLY A 13 5.70 24.59 -28.14
N PHE A 14 4.61 25.25 -28.56
CA PHE A 14 3.36 25.28 -27.78
C PHE A 14 2.61 23.94 -27.78
N LEU A 15 2.79 23.10 -28.79
CA LEU A 15 2.14 21.79 -28.90
C LEU A 15 2.82 20.69 -28.09
N SER A 16 4.07 20.90 -27.67
CA SER A 16 4.89 19.86 -27.00
C SER A 16 4.97 20.02 -25.47
N GLY A 17 4.37 21.06 -24.90
CA GLY A 17 4.45 21.38 -23.47
C GLY A 17 3.34 20.80 -22.57
N GLN A 18 2.38 20.05 -23.12
CA GLN A 18 1.27 19.53 -22.33
C GLN A 18 1.67 18.22 -21.63
N ALA A 19 2.44 18.33 -20.54
CA ALA A 19 2.57 17.23 -19.60
C ALA A 19 1.24 17.06 -18.88
N ALA A 20 0.45 16.06 -19.28
CA ALA A 20 -0.72 15.67 -18.51
C ALA A 20 -0.25 15.20 -17.13
N ALA A 21 -0.58 15.96 -16.09
CA ALA A 21 -0.39 15.51 -14.71
C ALA A 21 -1.15 14.20 -14.53
N ALA A 22 -0.58 13.26 -13.78
CA ALA A 22 -1.31 12.07 -13.37
C ALA A 22 -2.62 12.52 -12.68
N PRO A 23 -3.75 11.85 -12.95
CA PRO A 23 -5.00 12.19 -12.29
C PRO A 23 -4.79 12.16 -10.78
N GLU A 24 -5.33 13.16 -10.10
CA GLU A 24 -5.29 13.23 -8.64
C GLU A 24 -5.95 11.97 -8.08
N GLN A 25 -5.21 11.24 -7.25
CA GLN A 25 -5.69 10.02 -6.62
C GLN A 25 -6.96 10.36 -5.86
N ALA A 26 -8.08 9.69 -6.19
CA ALA A 26 -9.32 9.88 -5.45
C ALA A 26 -9.05 9.70 -3.95
N PRO A 27 -9.69 10.50 -3.07
CA PRO A 27 -9.51 10.35 -1.64
C PRO A 27 -9.73 8.88 -1.25
N HIS A 28 -8.68 8.23 -0.73
CA HIS A 28 -8.86 6.92 -0.14
C HIS A 28 -9.88 7.06 0.99
N ALA A 29 -10.91 6.20 0.99
CA ALA A 29 -11.87 6.14 2.10
C ALA A 29 -11.10 5.99 3.42
N ASP A 30 -11.61 6.59 4.50
CA ASP A 30 -10.97 6.44 5.81
C ASP A 30 -10.90 4.94 6.14
N ILE A 31 -9.75 4.45 6.59
CA ILE A 31 -9.58 3.07 7.02
C ILE A 31 -10.58 2.72 8.14
N ARG A 32 -11.09 3.72 8.86
CA ARG A 32 -12.12 3.58 9.88
C ARG A 32 -13.51 3.29 9.30
N ASP A 33 -13.74 3.57 8.03
CA ASP A 33 -15.03 3.33 7.36
C ASP A 33 -15.17 1.90 6.82
N SER A 34 -14.05 1.24 6.48
CA SER A 34 -14.05 -0.09 5.84
C SER A 34 -13.08 -1.10 6.42
N GLY A 35 -12.24 -0.70 7.36
CA GLY A 35 -11.23 -1.55 8.01
C GLY A 35 -11.27 -1.46 9.54
N PHE A 36 -10.22 -1.98 10.18
CA PHE A 36 -10.03 -1.89 11.61
C PHE A 36 -8.59 -1.49 11.94
N VAL A 37 -8.41 -0.77 13.04
CA VAL A 37 -7.09 -0.36 13.54
C VAL A 37 -6.78 -1.15 14.80
N TYR A 38 -5.68 -1.90 14.79
CA TYR A 38 -5.21 -2.66 15.95
C TYR A 38 -3.86 -2.12 16.43
N CYS A 39 -3.87 -1.48 17.61
CA CYS A 39 -2.68 -0.89 18.21
C CYS A 39 -1.87 -1.95 18.96
N VAL A 40 -0.60 -2.09 18.58
CA VAL A 40 0.33 -3.09 19.16
C VAL A 40 1.46 -2.39 19.91
N SER A 41 1.97 -3.07 20.93
CA SER A 41 3.19 -2.63 21.63
C SER A 41 4.39 -3.37 21.04
N GLY A 42 5.31 -2.65 20.41
CA GLY A 42 6.53 -3.20 19.81
C GLY A 42 6.68 -2.88 18.32
N GLN A 43 7.77 -3.36 17.73
CA GLN A 43 8.10 -3.17 16.31
C GLN A 43 8.13 -4.50 15.58
N VAL A 44 7.76 -4.48 14.30
CA VAL A 44 7.88 -5.64 13.40
C VAL A 44 9.31 -5.71 12.89
N ASN A 45 10.02 -6.79 13.21
CA ASN A 45 11.39 -7.04 12.74
C ASN A 45 11.47 -8.16 11.69
N THR A 46 10.41 -8.96 11.57
CA THR A 46 10.25 -10.00 10.56
C THR A 46 8.78 -10.32 10.39
N PHE A 47 8.40 -10.81 9.21
CA PHE A 47 7.08 -11.38 8.94
C PHE A 47 7.09 -12.90 8.96
N ASN A 48 8.25 -13.55 9.05
CA ASN A 48 8.32 -15.00 9.12
C ASN A 48 8.16 -15.45 10.59
N PRO A 49 7.01 -16.06 10.98
CA PRO A 49 6.77 -16.48 12.36
C PRO A 49 7.76 -17.55 12.85
N GLN A 50 8.45 -18.26 11.95
CA GLN A 50 9.45 -19.27 12.32
C GLN A 50 10.79 -18.66 12.79
N LYS A 51 10.96 -17.33 12.68
CA LYS A 51 12.22 -16.63 13.02
C LYS A 51 12.16 -15.84 14.32
N THR A 52 11.06 -15.90 15.06
CA THR A 52 10.83 -15.08 16.24
C THR A 52 9.85 -15.74 17.21
N SER A 53 9.90 -15.34 18.47
CA SER A 53 8.94 -15.71 19.52
C SER A 53 8.07 -14.53 19.97
N SER A 54 8.12 -13.39 19.26
CA SER A 54 7.30 -12.21 19.56
C SER A 54 5.82 -12.51 19.32
N GLY A 55 4.97 -12.30 20.34
CA GLY A 55 3.51 -12.49 20.23
C GLY A 55 2.86 -11.59 19.15
N LEU A 56 3.43 -10.41 18.89
CA LEU A 56 3.02 -9.56 17.76
C LEU A 56 3.15 -10.33 16.42
N ILE A 57 4.27 -11.03 16.21
CA ILE A 57 4.47 -11.77 14.97
C ILE A 57 3.71 -13.11 14.98
N VAL A 58 3.78 -13.86 16.08
CA VAL A 58 3.27 -15.24 16.18
C VAL A 58 1.75 -15.31 16.32
N ASP A 59 1.14 -14.41 17.10
CA ASP A 59 -0.29 -14.52 17.42
C ASP A 59 -1.14 -13.61 16.54
N THR A 60 -0.67 -12.38 16.30
CA THR A 60 -1.44 -11.41 15.52
C THR A 60 -1.11 -11.56 14.04
N LEU A 61 0.05 -11.09 13.58
CA LEU A 61 0.39 -11.06 12.16
C LEU A 61 0.33 -12.42 11.47
N ALA A 62 0.76 -13.50 12.14
CA ALA A 62 0.71 -14.82 11.53
C ALA A 62 -0.73 -15.25 11.20
N ALA A 63 -1.69 -14.96 12.08
CA ALA A 63 -3.10 -15.29 11.87
C ALA A 63 -3.75 -14.49 10.72
N GLN A 64 -3.16 -13.37 10.29
CA GLN A 64 -3.63 -12.63 9.10
C GLN A 64 -2.94 -13.03 7.80
N LEU A 65 -1.71 -13.56 7.87
CA LEU A 65 -0.85 -13.75 6.70
C LEU A 65 -0.61 -15.22 6.32
N TYR A 66 -0.84 -16.16 7.25
CA TYR A 66 -0.55 -17.58 7.06
C TYR A 66 -1.68 -18.46 7.58
N ASP A 67 -1.90 -19.57 6.89
CA ASP A 67 -2.71 -20.67 7.39
C ASP A 67 -1.87 -21.68 8.17
N ARG A 68 -2.52 -22.40 9.08
CA ARG A 68 -1.94 -23.55 9.78
C ARG A 68 -2.63 -24.83 9.32
N LEU A 69 -1.89 -25.95 9.36
CA LEU A 69 -2.45 -27.27 9.06
C LEU A 69 -3.52 -27.68 10.07
N LEU A 70 -3.33 -27.29 11.33
CA LEU A 70 -4.24 -27.48 12.45
C LEU A 70 -4.29 -26.18 13.23
N ASP A 71 -5.47 -25.84 13.76
CA ASP A 71 -5.67 -24.68 14.62
C ASP A 71 -6.47 -25.09 15.86
N VAL A 72 -6.39 -24.29 16.91
CA VAL A 72 -7.15 -24.51 18.14
C VAL A 72 -8.36 -23.58 18.14
N ASP A 73 -9.55 -24.15 18.32
CA ASP A 73 -10.77 -23.38 18.49
C ASP A 73 -10.66 -22.48 19.74
N PRO A 74 -10.83 -21.15 19.60
CA PRO A 74 -10.53 -20.21 20.68
C PRO A 74 -11.56 -20.25 21.82
N TYR A 75 -12.71 -20.90 21.64
CA TYR A 75 -13.79 -20.95 22.64
C TYR A 75 -13.83 -22.28 23.39
N THR A 76 -13.47 -23.36 22.72
CA THR A 76 -13.55 -24.73 23.23
C THR A 76 -12.18 -25.34 23.51
N TYR A 77 -11.10 -24.71 23.02
CA TYR A 77 -9.72 -25.15 23.15
C TYR A 77 -9.46 -26.54 22.57
N ARG A 78 -10.24 -26.91 21.54
CA ARG A 78 -10.09 -28.16 20.80
C ARG A 78 -9.29 -27.94 19.52
N LEU A 79 -8.51 -28.95 19.12
CA LEU A 79 -7.90 -29.04 17.79
C LEU A 79 -8.93 -29.44 16.72
#